data_AF-A0A6H9KVZ5-F1
#
_entry.id   AF-A0A6H9KVZ5-F1
#
_cell.length_a   1.000
_cell.length_b   1.000
_cell.length_c   1.000
_cell.angle_alpha   90.00
_cell.angle_beta   90.00
_cell.angle_gamma   90.00
#
_symmetry.space_group_name_H-M   'P 1'
#
loop_
_entity.id
_entity.type
_entity.pdbx_description
1 polymer ?
#
loop_
_entity_poly.entity_id
_entity_poly.type
_entity_poly.pdbx_seq_one_letter_code
_entity_poly.pdbx_strand_id
1 'polypeptide(L)'
;MKKLLSLLFLCAMILNTGCEKRLFKTIVTYNFNETYTLTVDGRRDVPPTTITRADLLDGLNIPDDAQITKVTIENVSAKVSENVEQSQAYFVNLEGFYVKPDGKKKLFPQFPIPIASATFTRINNTIAEDIQGLANQLSAILLDENNTQSASVELTVFTSSPLAIDLHFQLGISVHYEVCREVAIIFGGGGEKCE
;
A
#
# COMPACT_ATOMS: atom_id res chain seq x y z
N MET A 1 44.92 20.61 38.32
CA MET A 1 43.97 19.59 38.84
C MET A 1 42.50 20.02 38.76
N LYS A 2 42.09 21.23 39.17
CA LYS A 2 40.67 21.67 39.13
C LYS A 2 39.98 21.60 37.74
N LYS A 3 40.70 21.89 36.65
CA LYS A 3 40.17 21.81 35.27
C LYS A 3 39.97 20.36 34.76
N LEU A 4 40.78 19.42 35.23
CA LEU A 4 40.66 18.00 34.87
C LEU A 4 39.45 17.36 35.56
N LEU A 5 39.20 17.74 36.82
CA LEU A 5 38.05 17.27 37.60
C LEU A 5 36.71 17.77 37.02
N SER A 6 36.68 19.02 36.53
CA SER A 6 35.49 19.61 35.88
C SER A 6 35.16 18.93 34.54
N LEU A 7 36.16 18.49 33.77
CA LEU A 7 35.96 17.79 32.51
C LEU A 7 35.45 16.36 32.75
N LEU A 8 35.97 15.68 33.78
CA LEU A 8 35.51 14.35 34.20
C LEU A 8 34.06 14.37 34.71
N PHE A 9 33.63 15.43 35.40
CA PHE A 9 32.24 15.61 35.82
C PHE A 9 31.29 15.84 34.63
N LEU A 10 31.74 16.59 33.61
CA LEU A 10 30.96 16.82 32.39
C LEU A 10 30.82 15.52 31.57
N CYS A 11 31.89 14.72 31.43
CA CYS A 11 31.84 13.41 30.79
C CYS A 11 30.98 12.40 31.57
N ALA A 12 31.03 12.41 32.90
CA ALA A 12 30.18 11.54 33.73
C ALA A 12 28.69 11.93 33.68
N MET A 13 28.37 13.20 33.44
CA MET A 13 26.98 13.61 33.17
C MET A 13 26.50 13.18 31.79
N ILE A 14 27.36 13.23 30.76
CA ILE A 14 27.02 12.76 29.40
C ILE A 14 26.86 11.23 29.38
N LEU A 15 27.57 10.49 30.24
CA LEU A 15 27.45 9.03 30.36
C LEU A 15 26.25 8.57 31.21
N ASN A 16 25.62 9.46 31.99
CA ASN A 16 24.40 9.19 32.76
C ASN A 16 23.12 9.64 32.05
N THR A 17 23.20 9.97 30.76
CA THR A 17 22.01 10.22 29.95
C THR A 17 21.34 8.87 29.75
N GLY A 18 20.39 8.53 30.61
CA GLY A 18 19.62 7.31 30.44
C GLY A 18 19.00 7.33 29.04
N CYS A 19 19.16 6.23 28.31
CA CYS A 19 18.31 5.94 27.17
C CYS A 19 16.97 5.47 27.72
N GLU A 20 15.87 6.03 27.20
CA GLU A 20 14.53 5.51 27.45
C GLU A 20 13.96 5.01 26.12
N LYS A 21 13.24 3.88 26.14
CA LYS A 21 12.50 3.41 24.97
C LYS A 21 11.19 4.17 24.84
N ARG A 22 10.98 4.84 23.71
CA ARG A 22 9.75 5.55 23.36
C ARG A 22 9.10 4.94 22.14
N LEU A 23 7.77 4.92 22.16
CA LEU A 23 6.92 4.40 21.09
C LEU A 23 6.68 5.50 20.05
N PHE A 24 6.96 5.19 18.79
CA PHE A 24 6.74 6.09 17.66
C PHE A 24 5.71 5.49 16.71
N LYS A 25 4.63 6.23 16.45
CA LYS A 25 3.58 5.86 15.49
C LYS A 25 3.91 6.48 14.14
N THR A 26 4.11 5.65 13.13
CA THR A 26 4.51 6.06 11.79
C THR A 26 3.51 5.56 10.76
N ILE A 27 3.37 6.32 9.66
CA ILE A 27 2.58 5.94 8.50
C ILE A 27 3.51 5.91 7.30
N VAL A 28 3.54 4.79 6.59
CA VAL A 28 4.22 4.65 5.30
C VAL A 28 3.19 4.38 4.22
N THR A 29 3.40 4.95 3.04
CA THR A 29 2.53 4.73 1.88
C THR A 29 3.28 3.97 0.79
N TYR A 30 2.57 3.07 0.13
CA TYR A 30 3.07 2.24 -0.95
C TYR A 30 2.02 2.18 -2.06
N ASN A 31 2.46 2.32 -3.30
CA ASN A 31 1.61 2.13 -4.46
C ASN A 31 1.93 0.77 -5.06
N PHE A 32 1.04 -0.19 -4.85
CA PHE A 32 1.10 -1.45 -5.55
C PHE A 32 0.66 -1.23 -7.00
N ASN A 33 1.47 -1.61 -7.98
CA ASN A 33 1.21 -1.37 -9.40
C ASN A 33 1.30 -2.66 -10.21
N GLU A 34 0.37 -2.85 -11.13
CA GLU A 34 0.40 -3.94 -12.11
C GLU A 34 0.14 -3.42 -13.51
N THR A 35 0.73 -4.09 -14.50
CA THR A 35 0.55 -3.73 -15.91
C THR A 35 0.12 -4.95 -16.71
N TYR A 36 -0.93 -4.78 -17.50
CA TYR A 36 -1.48 -5.81 -18.36
C TYR A 36 -1.51 -5.34 -19.79
N THR A 37 -0.86 -6.10 -20.67
CA THR A 37 -1.04 -5.95 -22.11
C THR A 37 -2.19 -6.83 -22.57
N LEU A 38 -3.24 -6.22 -23.10
CA LEU A 38 -4.52 -6.88 -23.39
C LEU A 38 -4.95 -6.61 -24.83
N THR A 39 -5.47 -7.65 -25.49
CA THR A 39 -6.35 -7.51 -26.65
C THR A 39 -7.77 -7.87 -26.23
N VAL A 40 -8.71 -6.95 -26.38
CA VAL A 40 -10.08 -7.06 -25.86
C VAL A 40 -11.07 -6.81 -26.99
N ASP A 41 -12.04 -7.72 -27.15
CA ASP A 41 -13.22 -7.56 -28.00
C ASP A 41 -14.45 -7.89 -27.14
N GLY A 42 -15.26 -6.87 -26.82
CA GLY A 42 -16.35 -7.01 -25.85
C GLY A 42 -15.86 -7.05 -24.39
N ARG A 43 -15.98 -8.20 -23.74
CA ARG A 43 -15.64 -8.41 -22.31
C ARG A 43 -14.40 -9.29 -22.17
N ARG A 44 -13.45 -8.87 -21.33
CA ARG A 44 -12.27 -9.67 -20.98
C ARG A 44 -12.00 -9.62 -19.49
N ASP A 45 -11.90 -10.78 -18.86
CA ASP A 45 -11.36 -10.91 -17.51
C ASP A 45 -9.82 -10.86 -17.58
N VAL A 46 -9.23 -10.05 -16.72
CA VAL A 46 -7.78 -9.92 -16.54
C VAL A 46 -7.30 -11.02 -15.57
N PRO A 47 -6.11 -11.61 -15.77
CA PRO A 47 -5.55 -12.51 -14.77
C PRO A 47 -5.55 -11.88 -13.38
N PRO A 48 -5.91 -12.63 -12.32
CA PRO A 48 -5.87 -12.12 -10.96
C PRO A 48 -4.47 -11.63 -10.61
N THR A 49 -4.38 -10.46 -10.01
CA THR A 49 -3.18 -10.07 -9.27
C THR A 49 -3.18 -10.74 -7.93
N THR A 50 -2.05 -11.30 -7.52
CA THR A 50 -1.85 -11.78 -6.16
C THR A 50 -0.90 -10.84 -5.43
N ILE A 51 -1.31 -10.37 -4.25
CA ILE A 51 -0.54 -9.51 -3.35
C ILE A 51 -0.13 -10.37 -2.15
N THR A 52 1.17 -10.61 -2.02
CA THR A 52 1.75 -11.40 -0.92
C THR A 52 2.32 -10.50 0.17
N ARG A 53 2.65 -11.12 1.32
CA ARG A 53 3.39 -10.43 2.39
C ARG A 53 4.73 -9.88 1.91
N ALA A 54 5.44 -10.65 1.07
CA ALA A 54 6.73 -10.25 0.52
C ALA A 54 6.60 -9.01 -0.37
N ASP A 55 5.58 -8.95 -1.25
CA ASP A 55 5.36 -7.80 -2.14
C ASP A 55 5.06 -6.52 -1.34
N LEU A 56 4.32 -6.65 -0.24
CA LEU A 56 4.02 -5.53 0.64
C LEU A 56 5.29 -5.07 1.38
N LEU A 57 6.06 -5.99 1.97
CA LEU A 57 7.26 -5.63 2.73
C LEU A 57 8.43 -5.15 1.87
N ASP A 58 8.62 -5.66 0.66
CA ASP A 58 9.65 -5.17 -0.25
C ASP A 58 9.39 -3.71 -0.65
N GLY A 59 8.12 -3.36 -0.84
CA GLY A 59 7.70 -1.99 -1.13
C GLY A 59 7.66 -1.07 0.10
N LEU A 60 7.44 -1.64 1.29
CA LEU A 60 7.31 -0.93 2.55
C LEU A 60 8.59 -1.08 3.36
N ASN A 61 9.47 -0.08 3.34
CA ASN A 61 10.73 -0.04 4.09
C ASN A 61 10.49 0.10 5.62
N ILE A 62 9.74 -0.83 6.19
CA ILE A 62 9.31 -0.91 7.57
C ILE A 62 10.41 -1.65 8.36
N PRO A 63 10.82 -1.14 9.53
CA PRO A 63 11.78 -1.84 10.38
C PRO A 63 11.30 -3.23 10.81
N ASP A 64 12.21 -4.19 10.93
CA ASP A 64 11.90 -5.57 11.35
C ASP A 64 11.25 -5.65 12.75
N ASP A 65 11.53 -4.68 13.61
CA ASP A 65 10.97 -4.58 14.97
C ASP A 65 9.67 -3.78 15.04
N ALA A 66 9.08 -3.42 13.89
CA ALA A 66 7.85 -2.67 13.83
C ALA A 66 6.62 -3.54 14.07
N GLN A 67 5.72 -3.05 14.92
CA GLN A 67 4.39 -3.61 15.08
C GLN A 67 3.42 -2.92 14.14
N ILE A 68 2.95 -3.63 13.12
CA ILE A 68 1.90 -3.12 12.22
C ILE A 68 0.59 -3.01 13.01
N THR A 69 -0.09 -1.87 12.91
CA THR A 69 -1.34 -1.61 13.66
C THR A 69 -2.55 -1.43 12.77
N LYS A 70 -2.36 -0.96 11.54
CA LYS A 70 -3.46 -0.75 10.59
C LYS A 70 -2.95 -0.74 9.15
N VAL A 71 -3.74 -1.31 8.25
CA VAL A 71 -3.61 -1.14 6.80
C VAL A 71 -4.83 -0.41 6.26
N THR A 72 -4.62 0.58 5.40
CA THR A 72 -5.69 1.35 4.74
C THR A 72 -5.45 1.35 3.23
N ILE A 73 -6.52 1.31 2.45
CA ILE A 73 -6.48 1.58 1.01
C ILE A 73 -6.86 3.04 0.80
N GLU A 74 -5.91 3.85 0.35
CA GLU A 74 -6.08 5.29 0.13
C GLU A 74 -6.74 5.58 -1.21
N ASN A 75 -6.36 4.82 -2.24
CA ASN A 75 -6.86 5.01 -3.58
C ASN A 75 -6.85 3.73 -4.40
N VAL A 76 -7.77 3.68 -5.36
CA VAL A 76 -7.76 2.76 -6.48
C VAL A 76 -7.71 3.62 -7.73
N SER A 77 -6.76 3.37 -8.62
CA SER A 77 -6.61 4.14 -9.84
C SER A 77 -6.13 3.29 -11.00
N ALA A 78 -6.41 3.73 -12.21
CA ALA A 78 -5.98 3.04 -13.41
C ALA A 78 -5.54 4.04 -14.49
N LYS A 79 -4.62 3.62 -15.35
CA LYS A 79 -4.19 4.34 -16.54
C LYS A 79 -4.24 3.37 -17.71
N VAL A 80 -4.81 3.80 -18.84
CA VAL A 80 -4.86 2.99 -20.06
C VAL A 80 -4.11 3.72 -21.17
N SER A 81 -3.16 3.04 -21.80
CA SER A 81 -2.49 3.49 -23.03
C SER A 81 -2.83 2.57 -24.19
N GLU A 82 -2.88 3.13 -25.40
CA GLU A 82 -2.99 2.32 -26.61
C GLU A 82 -1.68 1.63 -26.90
N ASN A 83 -1.74 0.36 -27.28
CA ASN A 83 -0.58 -0.39 -27.74
C ASN A 83 -0.44 -0.29 -29.28
N VAL A 84 -1.53 0.01 -29.99
CA VAL A 84 -1.54 0.20 -31.45
C VAL A 84 -2.31 1.47 -31.79
N GLU A 85 -1.67 2.39 -32.52
CA GLU A 85 -2.28 3.62 -33.06
C GLU A 85 -3.35 3.26 -34.11
N GLN A 86 -4.57 2.94 -33.67
CA GLN A 86 -5.77 2.76 -34.53
C GLN A 86 -7.05 2.42 -33.76
N SER A 87 -7.04 2.49 -32.43
CA SER A 87 -8.22 2.21 -31.65
C SER A 87 -9.31 3.27 -31.90
N GLN A 88 -10.53 2.81 -32.17
CA GLN A 88 -11.68 3.71 -32.38
C GLN A 88 -12.39 4.08 -31.07
N ALA A 89 -11.97 3.51 -29.93
CA ALA A 89 -12.59 3.79 -28.65
C ALA A 89 -11.88 4.96 -27.94
N TYR A 90 -12.65 5.73 -27.19
CA TYR A 90 -12.13 6.84 -26.37
C TYR A 90 -11.97 6.44 -24.89
N PHE A 91 -12.66 5.38 -24.47
CA PHE A 91 -12.67 4.90 -23.10
C PHE A 91 -12.77 3.37 -23.07
N VAL A 92 -12.29 2.78 -21.99
CA VAL A 92 -12.60 1.40 -21.60
C VAL A 92 -13.35 1.41 -20.28
N ASN A 93 -14.33 0.53 -20.11
CA ASN A 93 -14.98 0.38 -18.81
C ASN A 93 -14.23 -0.68 -18.01
N LEU A 94 -13.84 -0.33 -16.79
CA LEU A 94 -13.13 -1.20 -15.88
C LEU A 94 -14.04 -1.54 -14.70
N GLU A 95 -14.11 -2.81 -14.35
CA GLU A 95 -14.73 -3.29 -13.12
C GLU A 95 -13.68 -4.01 -12.27
N GLY A 96 -13.76 -3.88 -10.95
CA GLY A 96 -12.76 -4.45 -10.05
C GLY A 96 -13.35 -5.21 -8.89
N PHE A 97 -12.67 -6.29 -8.53
CA PHE A 97 -13.05 -7.22 -7.49
C PHE A 97 -11.87 -7.58 -6.62
N TYR A 98 -12.13 -8.05 -5.41
CA TYR A 98 -11.17 -8.81 -4.63
C TYR A 98 -11.72 -10.18 -4.28
N VAL A 99 -10.84 -11.15 -4.11
CA VAL A 99 -11.17 -12.55 -3.92
C VAL A 99 -11.18 -12.90 -2.43
N LYS A 100 -12.24 -13.55 -2.00
CA LYS A 100 -12.40 -14.18 -0.69
C LYS A 100 -12.55 -15.70 -0.85
N PRO A 101 -12.38 -16.47 0.23
CA PRO A 101 -12.70 -17.90 0.24
C PRO A 101 -14.15 -18.21 -0.18
N ASP A 102 -15.09 -17.30 0.09
CA ASP A 102 -16.52 -17.45 -0.20
C ASP A 102 -16.96 -16.85 -1.56
N GLY A 103 -16.02 -16.28 -2.34
CA GLY A 103 -16.30 -15.75 -3.67
C GLY A 103 -15.63 -14.40 -3.94
N LYS A 104 -16.15 -13.69 -4.95
CA LYS A 104 -15.64 -12.37 -5.34
C LYS A 104 -16.51 -11.26 -4.77
N LYS A 105 -15.86 -10.21 -4.28
CA LYS A 105 -16.50 -9.01 -3.74
C LYS A 105 -16.07 -7.81 -4.56
N LYS A 106 -16.96 -6.85 -4.76
CA LYS A 106 -16.78 -5.81 -5.80
C LYS A 106 -16.11 -4.59 -5.17
N LEU A 107 -14.92 -4.24 -5.62
CA LEU A 107 -14.23 -3.04 -5.15
C LEU A 107 -14.87 -1.78 -5.75
N PHE A 108 -15.23 -1.85 -7.03
CA PHE A 108 -15.90 -0.79 -7.76
C PHE A 108 -16.69 -1.38 -8.94
N PRO A 109 -17.87 -0.81 -9.27
CA PRO A 109 -18.61 -1.17 -10.47
C PRO A 109 -17.92 -0.61 -11.72
N GLN A 110 -18.43 -0.97 -12.90
CA GLN A 110 -17.92 -0.46 -14.17
C GLN A 110 -17.70 1.06 -14.14
N PHE A 111 -16.46 1.45 -14.41
CA PHE A 111 -16.02 2.84 -14.39
C PHE A 111 -15.25 3.13 -15.69
N PRO A 112 -15.61 4.20 -16.43
CA PRO A 112 -14.94 4.54 -17.67
C PRO A 112 -13.55 5.15 -17.39
N ILE A 113 -12.52 4.56 -17.98
CA ILE A 113 -11.15 5.06 -17.99
C ILE A 113 -10.82 5.57 -19.40
N PRO A 114 -10.42 6.84 -19.56
CA PRO A 114 -9.98 7.37 -20.84
C PRO A 114 -8.77 6.60 -21.37
N ILE A 115 -8.82 6.29 -22.66
CA ILE A 115 -7.68 5.73 -23.38
C ILE A 115 -6.67 6.85 -23.66
N ALA A 116 -5.38 6.50 -23.70
CA ALA A 116 -4.26 7.44 -23.88
C ALA A 116 -4.18 8.50 -22.75
N SER A 117 -4.54 8.12 -21.52
CA SER A 117 -4.40 9.01 -20.37
C SER A 117 -2.92 9.19 -20.00
N ALA A 118 -2.49 10.45 -19.87
CA ALA A 118 -1.15 10.77 -19.39
C ALA A 118 -0.95 10.45 -17.89
N THR A 119 -2.04 10.38 -17.13
CA THR A 119 -2.03 10.21 -15.66
C THR A 119 -2.97 9.09 -15.21
N PHE A 120 -2.74 8.57 -14.01
CA PHE A 120 -3.70 7.67 -13.36
C PHE A 120 -5.02 8.38 -13.09
N THR A 121 -6.12 7.77 -13.50
CA THR A 121 -7.48 8.19 -13.18
C THR A 121 -7.92 7.51 -11.89
N ARG A 122 -8.25 8.30 -10.86
CA ARG A 122 -8.80 7.78 -9.61
C ARG A 122 -10.23 7.27 -9.82
N ILE A 123 -10.50 6.05 -9.39
CA ILE A 123 -11.83 5.45 -9.39
C ILE A 123 -12.54 5.93 -8.13
N ASN A 124 -13.57 6.77 -8.29
CA ASN A 124 -14.23 7.46 -7.19
C ASN A 124 -15.53 6.80 -6.72
N ASN A 125 -16.05 5.83 -7.47
CA ASN A 125 -17.27 5.07 -7.17
C ASN A 125 -16.97 3.73 -6.47
N THR A 126 -15.98 3.70 -5.59
CA THR A 126 -15.61 2.51 -4.83
C THR A 126 -16.68 2.11 -3.81
N ILE A 127 -16.80 0.81 -3.53
CA ILE A 127 -17.70 0.26 -2.52
C ILE A 127 -16.95 0.19 -1.19
N ALA A 128 -17.27 1.11 -0.27
CA ALA A 128 -16.51 1.32 0.96
C ALA A 128 -16.36 0.06 1.84
N GLU A 129 -17.43 -0.71 2.01
CA GLU A 129 -17.41 -1.97 2.77
C GLU A 129 -16.42 -2.98 2.18
N ASP A 130 -16.41 -3.08 0.85
CA ASP A 130 -15.58 -4.03 0.13
C ASP A 130 -14.10 -3.57 0.06
N ILE A 131 -13.85 -2.26 -0.04
CA ILE A 131 -12.51 -1.68 0.14
C ILE A 131 -11.97 -1.97 1.55
N GLN A 132 -12.79 -1.79 2.59
CA GLN A 132 -12.41 -2.13 3.96
C GLN A 132 -12.16 -3.63 4.12
N GLY A 133 -12.94 -4.47 3.44
CA GLY A 133 -12.73 -5.91 3.40
C GLY A 133 -11.37 -6.31 2.82
N LEU A 134 -10.96 -5.69 1.72
CA LEU A 134 -9.62 -5.89 1.16
C LEU A 134 -8.53 -5.35 2.09
N ALA A 135 -8.72 -4.17 2.69
CA ALA A 135 -7.76 -3.61 3.65
C ALA A 135 -7.54 -4.53 4.87
N ASN A 136 -8.62 -5.15 5.36
CA ASN A 136 -8.55 -6.13 6.45
C ASN A 136 -7.78 -7.40 6.04
N GLN A 137 -7.96 -7.89 4.81
CA GLN A 137 -7.18 -9.03 4.30
C GLN A 137 -5.69 -8.69 4.21
N LEU A 138 -5.34 -7.52 3.65
CA LEU A 138 -3.95 -7.06 3.57
C LEU A 138 -3.34 -6.90 4.98
N SER A 139 -4.12 -6.39 5.94
CA SER A 139 -3.69 -6.32 7.33
C SER A 139 -3.42 -7.70 7.92
N ALA A 140 -4.29 -8.69 7.69
CA ALA A 140 -4.09 -10.04 8.19
C ALA A 140 -2.84 -10.73 7.59
N ILE A 141 -2.53 -10.44 6.32
CA ILE A 141 -1.31 -10.91 5.65
C ILE A 141 -0.04 -10.32 6.29
N LEU A 142 -0.09 -9.04 6.67
CA LEU A 142 1.07 -8.36 7.25
C LEU A 142 1.29 -8.66 8.73
N LEU A 143 0.22 -8.88 9.50
CA LEU A 143 0.26 -9.06 10.97
C LEU A 143 0.81 -10.42 11.41
N ASP A 144 0.66 -11.47 10.61
CA ASP A 144 1.16 -12.80 10.94
C ASP A 144 2.39 -13.13 10.09
N GLU A 145 3.56 -13.21 10.74
CA GLU A 145 4.85 -13.48 10.10
C GLU A 145 4.90 -14.83 9.39
N ASN A 146 4.08 -15.79 9.83
CA ASN A 146 3.99 -17.12 9.23
C ASN A 146 2.85 -17.22 8.21
N ASN A 147 2.16 -16.11 7.92
CA ASN A 147 1.03 -16.12 7.03
C ASN A 147 1.47 -16.38 5.58
N THR A 148 0.99 -17.48 5.02
CA THR A 148 1.20 -17.86 3.61
C THR A 148 0.03 -17.45 2.72
N GLN A 149 -1.00 -16.81 3.29
CA GLN A 149 -2.13 -16.30 2.54
C GLN A 149 -1.72 -15.08 1.70
N SER A 150 -2.52 -14.84 0.68
CA SER A 150 -2.38 -13.72 -0.23
C SER A 150 -3.74 -13.10 -0.48
N ALA A 151 -3.75 -11.80 -0.79
CA ALA A 151 -4.94 -11.14 -1.29
C ALA A 151 -4.91 -11.21 -2.81
N SER A 152 -6.06 -11.38 -3.45
CA SER A 152 -6.13 -11.30 -4.91
C SER A 152 -7.09 -10.23 -5.36
N VAL A 153 -6.65 -9.41 -6.32
CA VAL A 153 -7.45 -8.40 -7.00
C VAL A 153 -7.69 -8.87 -8.42
N GLU A 154 -8.92 -8.76 -8.88
CA GLU A 154 -9.31 -9.11 -10.24
C GLU A 154 -9.95 -7.93 -10.94
N LEU A 155 -9.69 -7.82 -12.24
CA LEU A 155 -10.24 -6.76 -13.07
C LEU A 155 -10.98 -7.38 -14.26
N THR A 156 -12.06 -6.73 -14.67
CA THR A 156 -12.75 -7.04 -15.92
C THR A 156 -12.80 -5.78 -16.77
N VAL A 157 -12.37 -5.91 -18.03
CA VAL A 157 -12.38 -4.84 -19.02
C VAL A 157 -13.54 -5.06 -19.99
N PHE A 158 -14.25 -3.97 -20.29
CA PHE A 158 -15.33 -3.94 -21.27
C PHE A 158 -15.10 -2.84 -22.30
N THR A 159 -15.34 -3.18 -23.57
CA THR A 159 -15.26 -2.26 -24.72
C THR A 159 -16.38 -2.56 -25.71
N SER A 160 -16.80 -1.54 -26.46
CA SER A 160 -17.75 -1.67 -27.58
C SER A 160 -17.08 -2.02 -28.91
N SER A 161 -15.74 -2.01 -28.97
CA SER A 161 -14.97 -2.26 -30.19
C SER A 161 -13.66 -2.97 -29.86
N PRO A 162 -13.07 -3.75 -30.78
CA PRO A 162 -11.78 -4.40 -30.55
C PRO A 162 -10.67 -3.40 -30.22
N LEU A 163 -9.86 -3.69 -29.20
CA LEU A 163 -8.81 -2.82 -28.67
C LEU A 163 -7.57 -3.61 -28.26
N ALA A 164 -6.39 -3.03 -28.52
CA ALA A 164 -5.12 -3.46 -27.96
C ALA A 164 -4.59 -2.36 -27.04
N ILE A 165 -4.51 -2.63 -25.74
CA ILE A 165 -4.20 -1.65 -24.71
C ILE A 165 -3.19 -2.19 -23.70
N ASP A 166 -2.47 -1.26 -23.07
CA ASP A 166 -1.78 -1.51 -21.81
C ASP A 166 -2.59 -0.87 -20.67
N LEU A 167 -3.09 -1.72 -19.77
CA LEU A 167 -3.80 -1.33 -18.57
C LEU A 167 -2.82 -1.33 -17.40
N HIS A 168 -2.58 -0.15 -16.83
CA HIS A 168 -1.85 -0.01 -15.58
C HIS A 168 -2.86 0.16 -14.44
N PHE A 169 -2.85 -0.76 -13.48
CA PHE A 169 -3.65 -0.71 -12.28
C PHE A 169 -2.79 -0.29 -11.10
N GLN A 170 -3.32 0.58 -10.24
CA GLN A 170 -2.65 1.03 -9.03
C GLN A 170 -3.59 0.96 -7.82
N LEU A 171 -3.08 0.37 -6.75
CA LEU A 171 -3.70 0.34 -5.43
C LEU A 171 -2.78 1.08 -4.45
N GLY A 172 -3.22 2.25 -3.98
CA GLY A 172 -2.51 3.02 -2.96
C GLY A 172 -2.82 2.49 -1.56
N ILE A 173 -1.80 2.05 -0.85
CA ILE A 173 -1.89 1.40 0.46
C ILE A 173 -1.12 2.26 1.48
N SER A 174 -1.72 2.50 2.64
CA SER A 174 -1.04 3.05 3.81
C SER A 174 -0.90 1.98 4.88
N VAL A 175 0.28 1.86 5.48
CA VAL A 175 0.53 1.00 6.62
C VAL A 175 0.94 1.85 7.81
N HIS A 176 0.16 1.75 8.87
CA HIS A 176 0.46 2.32 10.17
C HIS A 176 1.21 1.27 10.98
N TYR A 177 2.33 1.68 11.57
CA TYR A 177 3.11 0.83 12.43
C TYR A 177 3.69 1.60 13.60
N GLU A 178 4.04 0.86 14.64
CA GLU A 178 4.62 1.37 15.86
C GLU A 178 6.00 0.75 16.08
N VAL A 179 6.96 1.56 16.50
CA VAL A 179 8.32 1.11 16.77
C VAL A 179 8.83 1.71 18.07
N CYS A 180 9.47 0.87 18.87
CA CYS A 180 10.19 1.30 20.06
C CYS A 180 11.62 1.71 19.70
N ARG A 181 11.96 3.00 19.89
CA ARG A 181 13.31 3.50 19.72
C ARG A 181 13.87 4.02 21.03
N GLU A 182 15.17 3.79 21.23
CA GLU A 182 15.91 4.40 22.33
C GLU A 182 16.15 5.89 22.03
N VAL A 183 15.76 6.74 22.97
CA VAL A 183 15.99 8.18 22.91
C VAL A 183 16.69 8.67 24.17
N ALA A 184 17.56 9.65 24.01
CA ALA A 184 18.25 10.28 25.14
C ALA A 184 17.26 11.15 25.94
N ILE A 185 17.18 10.94 27.26
CA ILE A 185 16.26 11.64 28.17
C ILE A 185 16.43 13.19 28.16
N ILE A 186 17.58 13.70 27.73
CA ILE A 186 17.96 15.12 27.78
C ILE A 186 17.04 16.03 26.94
N PHE A 187 16.37 15.49 25.90
CA PHE A 187 15.58 16.28 24.96
C PHE A 187 14.08 16.34 25.27
N GLY A 188 13.65 15.95 26.48
CA GLY A 188 12.23 16.01 26.85
C GLY A 188 11.37 15.17 25.91
N GLY A 189 11.79 13.90 25.72
CA GLY A 189 11.31 13.01 24.66
C GLY A 189 9.80 13.02 24.47
N GLY A 190 9.36 13.57 23.32
CA GLY A 190 8.02 13.33 22.80
C GLY A 190 7.88 11.85 22.44
N GLY A 191 6.77 11.24 22.85
CA GLY A 191 6.47 9.83 22.60
C GLY A 191 5.92 9.14 23.85
N GLU A 192 5.03 8.17 23.67
CA GLU A 192 4.56 7.31 24.76
C GLU A 192 5.71 6.39 25.22
N LYS A 193 5.74 5.99 26.48
CA LYS A 193 6.72 4.99 26.93
C LYS A 193 6.38 3.65 26.28
N CYS A 194 7.39 2.92 25.83
CA CYS A 194 7.19 1.52 25.48
C CYS A 194 6.86 0.73 26.76
N GLU A 195 5.79 -0.05 26.75
CA GLU A 195 5.47 -1.00 27.81
C GLU A 195 6.47 -2.17 27.85
#